data_AF-A0A4Q9KQG4-F1
#
_entry.id   AF-A0A4Q9KQG4-F1
#
_cell.length_a   1.000
_cell.length_b   1.000
_cell.length_c   1.000
_cell.angle_alpha   90.00
_cell.angle_beta   90.00
_cell.angle_gamma   90.00
#
_symmetry.space_group_name_H-M   'P 1'
#
loop_
_entity.id
_entity.type
_entity.pdbx_description
1 polymer ?
#
loop_
_entity_poly.entity_id
_entity_poly.type
_entity_poly.pdbx_seq_one_letter_code
_entity_poly.pdbx_strand_id
1 'polypeptide(L)'
;MTATQILKTQNLKDIVIYNLLTNGIYNTNEIVNIIEINEYLRDIGYEAIYWYDKSCIILKNTLFNSEHTHENLKSNQIEEIKDIFKNILISDLSETNYKKYSMAKFLIQKRWIEIINGKAKMTKMCLIQNTEYLISITDKCTKCSLCDIIVLNRNTHEYCER
;
A
#
# COMPACT_ATOMS: atom_id res chain seq x y z
N MET A 1 4.57 -33.22 12.04
CA MET A 1 3.36 -32.48 11.64
C MET A 1 2.23 -33.45 11.40
N THR A 2 1.04 -33.20 11.95
CA THR A 2 -0.13 -34.09 11.77
C THR A 2 -0.95 -33.67 10.54
N ALA A 3 -1.69 -34.60 9.92
CA ALA A 3 -2.52 -34.31 8.75
C ALA A 3 -3.52 -33.15 8.97
N THR A 4 -4.00 -32.98 10.20
CA THR A 4 -4.88 -31.87 10.61
C THR A 4 -4.16 -30.51 10.61
N GLN A 5 -2.87 -30.48 10.96
CA GLN A 5 -2.07 -29.25 10.89
C GLN A 5 -1.85 -28.85 9.43
N ILE A 6 -1.55 -29.81 8.55
CA ILE A 6 -1.33 -29.59 7.11
C ILE A 6 -2.59 -29.01 6.44
N LEU A 7 -3.77 -29.59 6.70
CA LEU A 7 -5.05 -29.10 6.17
C LEU A 7 -5.41 -27.69 6.66
N LYS A 8 -5.06 -27.33 7.91
CA LYS A 8 -5.27 -25.97 8.44
C LYS A 8 -4.36 -24.93 7.76
N THR A 9 -3.08 -25.26 7.57
CA THR A 9 -2.13 -24.35 6.89
C THR A 9 -2.45 -24.12 5.42
N GLN A 10 -2.88 -25.16 4.69
CA GLN A 10 -3.22 -25.01 3.28
C GLN A 10 -4.46 -24.14 3.08
N ASN A 11 -5.47 -24.30 3.94
CA ASN A 11 -6.66 -23.45 3.95
C ASN A 11 -6.29 -21.98 4.27
N LEU A 12 -5.36 -21.73 5.20
CA LEU A 12 -4.91 -20.37 5.51
C LEU A 12 -4.19 -19.72 4.32
N LYS A 13 -3.30 -20.43 3.63
CA LYS A 13 -2.61 -19.93 2.43
C LYS A 13 -3.60 -19.47 1.36
N ASP A 14 -4.57 -20.31 1.04
CA ASP A 14 -5.57 -20.02 0.01
C ASP A 14 -6.47 -18.84 0.40
N ILE A 15 -6.86 -18.75 1.68
CA ILE A 15 -7.60 -17.60 2.23
C ILE A 15 -6.78 -16.31 2.07
N VAL A 16 -5.49 -16.34 2.39
CA VAL A 16 -4.61 -15.16 2.28
C VAL A 16 -4.48 -14.74 0.83
N ILE A 17 -4.15 -15.66 -0.08
CA ILE A 17 -4.02 -15.37 -1.52
C ILE A 17 -5.33 -14.80 -2.07
N TYR A 18 -6.46 -15.42 -1.78
CA TYR A 18 -7.77 -14.94 -2.22
C TYR A 18 -8.05 -13.52 -1.71
N ASN A 19 -7.81 -13.25 -0.42
CA ASN A 19 -8.01 -11.91 0.14
C ASN A 19 -7.06 -10.88 -0.48
N LEU A 20 -5.79 -11.23 -0.70
CA LEU A 20 -4.85 -10.34 -1.34
C LEU A 20 -5.28 -10.01 -2.77
N LEU A 21 -5.67 -11.00 -3.58
CA LEU A 21 -6.07 -10.77 -4.97
C LEU A 21 -7.40 -10.02 -5.10
N THR A 22 -8.30 -10.12 -4.12
CA THR A 22 -9.61 -9.45 -4.15
C THR A 22 -9.59 -8.08 -3.49
N ASN A 23 -8.87 -7.94 -2.37
CA ASN A 23 -8.90 -6.75 -1.52
C ASN A 23 -7.60 -5.95 -1.57
N GLY A 24 -6.49 -6.58 -1.95
CA GLY A 24 -5.14 -6.01 -1.93
C GLY A 24 -4.50 -5.98 -0.54
N ILE A 25 -5.24 -6.36 0.50
CA ILE A 25 -4.78 -6.37 1.89
C ILE A 25 -5.46 -7.51 2.66
N TYR A 26 -4.71 -8.13 3.57
CA TYR A 26 -5.19 -9.15 4.50
C TYR A 26 -4.75 -8.77 5.92
N ASN A 27 -5.71 -8.35 6.75
CA ASN A 27 -5.45 -8.01 8.15
C ASN A 27 -5.36 -9.29 8.97
N THR A 28 -4.25 -9.50 9.67
CA THR A 28 -4.03 -10.69 10.49
C THR A 28 -3.01 -10.42 11.58
N ASN A 29 -3.19 -11.10 12.71
CA ASN A 29 -2.19 -11.19 13.77
C ASN A 29 -1.42 -12.52 13.72
N GLU A 30 -1.78 -13.40 12.78
CA GLU A 30 -1.12 -14.70 12.60
C GLU A 30 0.15 -14.54 11.76
N ILE A 31 1.19 -15.27 12.15
CA ILE A 31 2.40 -15.39 11.33
C ILE A 31 2.08 -16.36 10.19
N VAL A 32 2.22 -15.86 8.97
CA VAL A 32 1.96 -16.59 7.73
C VAL A 32 3.29 -16.77 7.00
N ASN A 33 3.46 -17.91 6.34
CA ASN A 33 4.63 -18.13 5.50
C ASN A 33 4.50 -17.33 4.19
N ILE A 34 4.98 -16.07 4.20
CA ILE A 34 4.96 -15.20 3.02
C ILE A 34 5.79 -15.79 1.86
N ILE A 35 6.83 -16.58 2.13
CA ILE A 35 7.64 -17.19 1.06
C ILE A 35 6.77 -18.09 0.19
N GLU A 36 5.99 -18.99 0.81
CA GLU A 36 5.06 -19.89 0.09
C GLU A 36 3.94 -19.15 -0.65
N ILE A 37 3.50 -18.01 -0.12
CA ILE A 37 2.52 -17.14 -0.80
C ILE A 37 3.17 -16.49 -2.02
N ASN A 38 4.39 -15.98 -1.88
CA ASN A 38 5.12 -15.28 -2.93
C ASN A 38 5.57 -16.21 -4.05
N GLU A 39 5.80 -17.50 -3.78
CA GLU A 39 6.00 -18.50 -4.83
C GLU A 39 4.82 -18.53 -5.80
N TYR A 40 3.58 -18.43 -5.30
CA TYR A 40 2.39 -18.40 -6.15
C TYR A 40 2.17 -17.04 -6.82
N LEU A 41 2.32 -15.95 -6.07
CA LEU A 41 2.03 -14.60 -6.57
C LEU A 41 3.03 -14.13 -7.64
N ARG A 42 4.28 -14.60 -7.58
CA ARG A 42 5.34 -14.18 -8.50
C ARG A 42 5.00 -14.50 -9.96
N ASP A 43 4.42 -15.66 -10.21
CA ASP A 43 4.05 -16.11 -11.56
C ASP A 43 2.99 -15.22 -12.23
N ILE A 44 2.20 -14.51 -11.42
CA ILE A 44 1.17 -13.57 -11.88
C ILE A 44 1.60 -12.10 -11.70
N GLY A 45 2.88 -11.85 -11.42
CA GLY A 45 3.44 -10.50 -11.34
C GLY A 45 3.15 -9.76 -10.03
N TYR A 46 2.87 -10.48 -8.94
CA TYR A 46 2.59 -9.88 -7.64
C TYR A 46 3.54 -10.39 -6.53
N GLU A 47 3.57 -9.64 -5.44
CA GLU A 47 4.32 -9.93 -4.22
C GLU A 47 3.46 -9.57 -3.00
N ALA A 48 3.42 -10.43 -2.00
CA ALA A 48 2.88 -10.18 -0.67
C ALA A 48 3.99 -9.65 0.24
N ILE A 49 3.71 -8.53 0.92
CA ILE A 49 4.63 -7.84 1.81
C ILE A 49 3.94 -7.59 3.15
N TYR A 50 4.62 -7.86 4.27
CA TYR A 50 4.14 -7.44 5.59
C TYR A 50 4.18 -5.92 5.72
N TRP A 51 3.13 -5.33 6.30
CA TRP A 51 3.23 -3.98 6.83
C TRP A 51 4.31 -3.93 7.93
N TYR A 52 4.91 -2.76 8.16
CA TYR A 52 6.11 -2.65 9.00
C TYR A 52 5.89 -3.18 10.43
N ASP A 53 4.68 -3.08 10.97
CA ASP A 53 4.29 -3.54 12.31
C ASP A 53 3.71 -4.96 12.32
N LYS A 54 3.71 -5.64 11.17
CA LYS A 54 3.14 -6.97 10.91
C LYS A 54 1.62 -7.08 11.13
N SER A 55 0.89 -5.96 11.22
CA SER A 55 -0.57 -5.98 11.44
C SER A 55 -1.38 -6.52 10.25
N CYS A 56 -0.77 -6.56 9.07
CA CYS A 56 -1.41 -6.99 7.83
C CYS A 56 -0.39 -7.36 6.76
N ILE A 57 -0.85 -8.09 5.76
CA ILE A 57 -0.13 -8.43 4.54
C ILE A 57 -0.75 -7.62 3.40
N ILE A 58 0.09 -7.07 2.52
CA ILE A 58 -0.30 -6.17 1.43
C ILE A 58 0.14 -6.78 0.11
N LEU A 59 -0.74 -6.75 -0.88
CA LEU A 59 -0.42 -7.15 -2.24
C LEU A 59 0.24 -5.98 -2.98
N LYS A 60 1.45 -6.21 -3.48
CA LYS A 60 2.19 -5.31 -4.35
C LYS A 60 2.25 -5.89 -5.75
N ASN A 61 1.89 -5.10 -6.74
CA ASN A 61 2.13 -5.43 -8.14
C ASN A 61 3.61 -5.15 -8.46
N THR A 62 4.34 -6.17 -8.89
CA THR A 62 5.78 -6.10 -9.23
C THR A 62 6.03 -5.66 -10.67
N LEU A 63 5.03 -5.79 -11.54
CA LEU A 63 5.03 -5.27 -12.91
C LEU A 63 4.61 -3.80 -12.97
N PHE A 64 4.25 -3.23 -11.83
CA PHE A 64 3.83 -1.85 -11.73
C PHE A 64 5.02 -0.91 -11.90
N ASN A 65 4.96 -0.08 -12.93
CA ASN A 65 5.75 1.14 -13.04
C ASN A 65 4.86 2.31 -12.60
N SER A 66 5.34 3.17 -11.70
CA SER A 66 4.64 4.40 -11.31
C SER A 66 4.41 5.37 -12.48
N GLU A 67 5.13 5.21 -13.60
CA GLU A 67 4.82 5.92 -14.85
C GLU A 67 3.52 5.38 -15.49
N HIS A 68 3.21 4.08 -15.38
CA HIS A 68 2.00 3.46 -15.92
C HIS A 68 0.73 3.89 -15.20
N THR A 69 0.81 4.40 -13.96
CA THR A 69 -0.35 4.97 -13.28
C THR A 69 -0.95 6.18 -13.96
N HIS A 70 -0.19 6.78 -14.89
CA HIS A 70 -0.56 7.99 -15.60
C HIS A 70 -0.71 7.80 -17.10
N GLU A 71 -0.59 6.57 -17.63
CA GLU A 71 -0.56 6.30 -19.08
C GLU A 71 -1.79 6.78 -19.86
N ASN A 72 -2.90 7.06 -19.17
CA ASN A 72 -4.12 7.59 -19.76
C ASN A 72 -4.60 8.89 -19.11
N LEU A 73 -3.75 9.53 -18.29
CA LEU A 73 -4.07 10.77 -17.60
C LEU A 73 -3.43 11.96 -18.32
N LYS A 74 -4.19 13.05 -18.42
CA LYS A 74 -3.68 14.33 -18.93
C LYS A 74 -2.73 14.95 -17.90
N SER A 75 -1.77 15.75 -18.36
CA SER A 75 -0.77 16.40 -17.50
C SER A 75 -1.39 17.16 -16.32
N ASN A 76 -2.51 17.85 -16.52
CA ASN A 76 -3.22 18.56 -15.46
C ASN A 76 -3.80 17.61 -14.39
N GLN A 77 -4.24 16.41 -14.77
CA GLN A 77 -4.72 15.39 -13.83
C GLN A 77 -3.56 14.78 -13.02
N ILE A 78 -2.40 14.60 -13.65
CA ILE A 78 -1.19 14.11 -12.99
C ILE A 78 -0.72 15.11 -11.93
N GLU A 79 -0.66 16.40 -12.29
CA GLU A 79 -0.32 17.47 -11.34
C GLU A 79 -1.34 17.57 -10.21
N GLU A 80 -2.63 17.37 -10.51
CA GLU A 80 -3.68 17.35 -9.49
C GLU A 80 -3.50 16.19 -8.50
N ILE A 81 -3.20 14.97 -8.99
CA ILE A 81 -2.89 13.81 -8.13
C ILE A 81 -1.68 14.09 -7.26
N LYS A 82 -0.63 14.65 -7.85
CA LYS A 82 0.59 15.02 -7.13
C LYS A 82 0.30 15.99 -5.99
N ASP A 83 -0.52 17.01 -6.24
CA ASP A 83 -0.92 17.96 -5.20
C ASP A 83 -1.76 17.29 -4.09
N ILE A 84 -2.72 16.43 -4.44
CA ILE A 84 -3.50 15.66 -3.46
C ILE A 84 -2.57 14.83 -2.56
N PHE A 85 -1.64 14.09 -3.17
CA PHE A 85 -0.70 13.24 -2.45
C PHE A 85 0.21 14.05 -1.52
N LYS A 86 0.75 15.15 -2.02
CA LYS A 86 1.57 16.07 -1.23
C LYS A 86 0.80 16.60 -0.02
N ASN A 87 -0.43 17.07 -0.22
CA ASN A 87 -1.25 17.62 0.86
C ASN A 87 -1.64 16.57 1.91
N ILE A 88 -1.90 15.32 1.50
CA ILE A 88 -2.14 14.23 2.44
C ILE A 88 -0.89 13.94 3.27
N LEU A 89 0.29 13.87 2.66
CA LEU A 89 1.54 13.54 3.35
C LEU A 89 2.03 14.64 4.29
N ILE A 90 1.77 15.91 3.97
CA ILE A 90 2.35 17.06 4.68
C ILE A 90 1.40 17.65 5.74
N SER A 91 0.11 17.73 5.44
CA SER A 91 -0.80 18.64 6.16
C SER A 91 -2.17 18.08 6.49
N ASP A 92 -2.42 16.77 6.29
CA ASP A 92 -3.73 16.13 6.43
C ASP A 92 -4.84 16.82 5.60
N LEU A 93 -5.13 16.28 4.42
CA LEU A 93 -6.17 16.85 3.54
C LEU A 93 -7.58 16.60 4.10
N SER A 94 -8.26 17.65 4.56
CA SER A 94 -9.62 17.58 5.11
C SER A 94 -10.70 17.27 4.06
N GLU A 95 -11.88 16.83 4.53
CA GLU A 95 -13.01 16.46 3.66
C GLU A 95 -13.49 17.59 2.76
N THR A 96 -13.57 18.80 3.29
CA THR A 96 -13.99 19.98 2.53
C THR A 96 -12.95 20.40 1.48
N ASN A 97 -11.68 20.01 1.65
CA ASN A 97 -10.61 20.35 0.73
C ASN A 97 -10.41 19.27 -0.33
N TYR A 98 -10.43 17.97 -0.01
CA TYR A 98 -10.24 16.94 -1.04
C TYR A 98 -11.39 16.92 -2.06
N LYS A 99 -12.62 17.27 -1.66
CA LYS A 99 -13.78 17.33 -2.58
C LYS A 99 -13.65 18.38 -3.67
N LYS A 100 -12.74 19.35 -3.54
CA LYS A 100 -12.43 20.35 -4.57
C LYS A 100 -11.62 19.75 -5.73
N TYR A 101 -10.96 18.62 -5.49
CA TYR A 101 -10.14 17.95 -6.48
C TYR A 101 -10.97 16.98 -7.33
N SER A 102 -10.92 17.16 -8.64
CA SER A 102 -11.59 16.31 -9.62
C SER A 102 -11.07 14.87 -9.58
N MET A 103 -9.76 14.71 -9.34
CA MET A 103 -9.11 13.40 -9.27
C MET A 103 -9.28 12.67 -7.94
N ALA A 104 -9.79 13.30 -6.88
CA ALA A 104 -9.94 12.62 -5.59
C ALA A 104 -10.88 11.41 -5.65
N LYS A 105 -11.99 11.52 -6.41
CA LYS A 105 -12.92 10.39 -6.60
C LYS A 105 -12.25 9.21 -7.30
N PHE A 106 -11.41 9.48 -8.30
CA PHE A 106 -10.64 8.45 -8.99
C PHE A 106 -9.68 7.74 -8.03
N LEU A 107 -8.96 8.49 -7.18
CA LEU A 107 -8.03 7.92 -6.20
C LEU A 107 -8.73 7.06 -5.14
N ILE A 108 -9.93 7.44 -4.71
CA ILE A 108 -10.78 6.63 -3.81
C ILE A 108 -11.21 5.34 -4.52
N GLN A 109 -11.67 5.43 -5.77
CA GLN A 109 -12.07 4.24 -6.56
C GLN A 109 -10.90 3.28 -6.78
N LYS A 110 -9.68 3.80 -6.95
CA LYS A 110 -8.44 3.03 -7.02
C LYS A 110 -7.95 2.51 -5.66
N ARG A 111 -8.65 2.84 -4.56
CA ARG A 111 -8.27 2.52 -3.17
C ARG A 111 -6.86 3.01 -2.80
N TRP A 112 -6.41 4.10 -3.40
CA TRP A 112 -5.14 4.73 -3.04
C TRP A 112 -5.28 5.71 -1.89
N ILE A 113 -6.46 6.31 -1.78
CA ILE A 113 -6.83 7.12 -0.62
C ILE A 113 -8.13 6.61 -0.02
N GLU A 114 -8.28 6.80 1.28
CA GLU A 114 -9.48 6.50 2.06
C GLU A 114 -9.84 7.70 2.94
N ILE A 115 -11.11 7.79 3.35
CA ILE A 115 -11.58 8.87 4.22
C ILE A 115 -11.78 8.33 5.62
N ILE A 116 -10.97 8.81 6.56
CA ILE A 116 -11.02 8.43 7.98
C ILE A 116 -11.28 9.70 8.79
N ASN A 117 -12.39 9.73 9.51
CA ASN A 117 -12.79 10.88 10.36
C ASN A 117 -12.79 12.21 9.59
N GLY A 118 -13.34 12.22 8.37
CA GLY A 118 -13.42 13.42 7.53
C GLY A 118 -12.06 13.92 7.02
N LYS A 119 -11.03 13.05 6.99
CA LYS A 119 -9.71 13.36 6.42
C LYS A 119 -9.34 12.30 5.39
N ALA A 120 -8.79 12.75 4.25
CA ALA A 120 -8.21 11.85 3.28
C ALA A 120 -6.85 11.36 3.78
N LYS A 121 -6.65 10.05 3.73
CA LYS A 121 -5.39 9.37 4.08
C LYS A 121 -4.99 8.44 2.95
N MET A 122 -3.69 8.25 2.76
CA MET A 122 -3.20 7.21 1.86
C MET A 122 -3.43 5.85 2.50
N THR A 123 -3.91 4.91 1.69
CA THR A 123 -4.00 3.51 2.12
C THR A 123 -2.61 2.90 2.19
N LYS A 124 -2.45 1.84 2.99
CA LYS A 124 -1.19 1.09 3.07
C LYS A 124 -0.75 0.56 1.70
N MET A 125 -1.70 0.14 0.86
CA MET A 125 -1.43 -0.27 -0.53
C MET A 125 -0.82 0.86 -1.35
N CYS A 126 -1.34 2.08 -1.24
CA CYS A 126 -0.80 3.23 -1.97
C CYS A 126 0.67 3.48 -1.59
N LEU A 127 0.96 3.45 -0.29
CA LEU A 127 2.28 3.71 0.27
C LEU A 127 3.33 2.67 -0.22
N ILE A 128 2.95 1.39 -0.28
CA ILE A 128 3.82 0.32 -0.79
C ILE A 128 3.95 0.37 -2.32
N GLN A 129 2.84 0.58 -3.03
CA GLN A 129 2.82 0.51 -4.49
C GLN A 129 3.52 1.71 -5.14
N ASN A 130 3.46 2.89 -4.53
CA ASN A 130 3.93 4.15 -5.10
C ASN A 130 5.12 4.74 -4.34
N THR A 131 5.91 3.94 -3.61
CA THR A 131 6.96 4.45 -2.72
C THR A 131 7.91 5.45 -3.40
N GLU A 132 8.48 5.10 -4.57
CA GLU A 132 9.39 6.01 -5.29
C GLU A 132 8.72 7.31 -5.73
N TYR A 133 7.50 7.20 -6.26
CA TYR A 133 6.74 8.36 -6.70
C TYR A 133 6.46 9.31 -5.53
N LEU A 134 6.02 8.78 -4.39
CA LEU A 134 5.73 9.59 -3.20
C LEU A 134 6.98 10.28 -2.64
N ILE A 135 8.14 9.61 -2.67
CA ILE A 135 9.44 10.21 -2.29
C ILE A 135 9.82 11.33 -3.25
N SER A 136 9.53 11.19 -4.55
CA SER A 136 9.81 12.25 -5.54
C SER A 136 8.95 13.52 -5.35
N ILE A 137 7.83 13.43 -4.64
CA ILE A 137 6.87 14.54 -4.46
C ILE A 137 7.22 15.42 -3.26
N THR A 138 7.87 14.88 -2.22
CA THR A 138 8.14 15.58 -0.97
C THR A 138 9.37 15.02 -0.27
N ASP A 139 10.22 15.91 0.26
CA ASP A 139 11.42 15.59 1.05
C ASP A 139 11.11 15.00 2.43
N LYS A 140 9.87 15.21 2.91
CA LYS A 140 9.37 14.61 4.17
C LYS A 140 9.20 13.10 4.12
N CYS A 141 9.27 12.48 2.95
CA CYS A 141 9.12 11.05 2.75
C CYS A 141 10.46 10.41 2.43
N THR A 142 10.83 9.37 3.17
CA THR A 142 12.01 8.53 2.87
C THR A 142 11.64 7.05 3.03
N LYS A 143 12.50 6.15 2.59
CA LYS A 143 12.39 4.73 2.93
C LYS A 143 12.98 4.48 4.31
N CYS A 144 12.30 3.68 5.11
CA CYS A 144 12.86 3.14 6.33
C CYS A 144 14.08 2.29 6.01
N SER A 145 15.22 2.55 6.66
CA SER A 145 16.48 1.84 6.40
C SER A 145 16.48 0.36 6.80
N LEU A 146 15.41 -0.14 7.43
CA LEU A 146 15.29 -1.51 7.93
C LEU A 146 14.26 -2.34 7.19
N CYS A 147 13.18 -1.74 6.69
CA CYS A 147 12.09 -2.46 6.04
C CYS A 147 11.72 -1.92 4.65
N ASP A 148 12.41 -0.87 4.17
CA ASP A 148 12.20 -0.20 2.89
C ASP A 148 10.80 0.39 2.66
N ILE A 149 9.91 0.35 3.66
CA ILE A 149 8.59 0.98 3.63
C ILE A 149 8.72 2.48 3.90
N ILE A 150 7.88 3.29 3.28
CA ILE A 150 7.90 4.74 3.44
C ILE A 150 7.69 5.17 4.90
N VAL A 151 8.46 6.15 5.36
CA VAL A 151 8.37 6.76 6.69
C VAL A 151 8.40 8.29 6.54
N LEU A 152 7.68 8.98 7.43
CA LEU A 152 7.55 10.44 7.42
C LEU A 152 8.49 11.09 8.43
N ASN A 153 9.30 12.04 7.98
CA ASN A 153 10.21 12.88 8.78
C ASN A 153 11.16 12.07 9.70
N ARG A 154 11.50 10.83 9.33
CA ARG A 154 12.43 9.95 10.06
C ARG A 154 13.21 9.10 9.06
N ASN A 155 14.23 8.38 9.54
CA ASN A 155 14.95 7.39 8.72
C ASN A 155 14.45 5.95 8.94
N THR A 156 13.67 5.75 10.01
CA THR A 156 13.27 4.44 10.53
C THR A 156 11.88 4.55 11.16
N HIS A 157 11.06 3.49 11.01
CA HIS A 157 9.81 3.41 11.78
C HIS A 157 10.11 3.10 13.23
N GLU A 158 9.33 3.68 14.14
CA GLU A 158 9.47 3.42 15.58
C GLU A 158 9.32 1.93 15.93
N TYR A 159 8.51 1.19 15.17
CA TYR A 159 8.38 -0.25 15.34
C TYR A 159 9.67 -1.00 14.92
N CYS A 160 10.36 -0.54 13.88
CA CYS A 160 11.56 -1.20 13.37
C CYS A 160 12.79 -0.99 14.26
N GLU A 161 12.80 0.06 15.09
CA GLU A 161 13.88 0.35 16.05
C GLU A 161 13.81 -0.50 17.32
N ARG A 162 12.70 -1.22 17.53
CA ARG A 162 12.44 -2.04 18.72
C ARG A 162 12.81 -3.50 18.46
#